data_AF-A0A4R4DJP1-F1
#
_entry.id   AF-A0A4R4DJP1-F1
#
_cell.length_a   1.000
_cell.length_b   1.000
_cell.length_c   1.000
_cell.angle_alpha   90.00
_cell.angle_beta   90.00
_cell.angle_gamma   90.00
#
_symmetry.space_group_name_H-M   'P 1'
#
loop_
_entity.id
_entity.type
_entity.pdbx_description
1 polymer ?
#
loop_
_entity_poly.entity_id
_entity_poly.type
_entity_poly.pdbx_seq_one_letter_code
_entity_poly.pdbx_strand_id
1 'polypeptide(L)' 'MRKQVIEVASTDGSEPPLYFLGYGDHIDGWEPLWTPSRAKARWFDADEAEIEIRLLASFLEPRRTVSVQPIAV' A
#
# COMPACT_ATOMS: atom_id res chain seq x y z
N MET A 1 -7.49 5.79 17.95
CA MET A 1 -7.20 4.70 16.98
C MET A 1 -5.85 4.99 16.34
N ARG A 2 -4.98 3.98 16.21
CA ARG A 2 -3.64 4.16 15.64
C ARG A 2 -3.75 4.07 14.12
N LYS A 3 -3.40 5.15 13.41
CA LYS A 3 -3.42 5.17 11.94
C LYS A 3 -2.26 4.40 11.35
N GLN A 4 -2.48 3.84 10.16
CA GLN A 4 -1.54 2.98 9.46
C GLN A 4 -1.48 3.36 7.97
N VAL A 5 -0.38 3.01 7.32
CA VAL A 5 -0.20 3.07 5.87
C VAL A 5 0.13 1.67 5.35
N ILE A 6 -0.18 1.42 4.10
CA ILE A 6 0.21 0.19 3.42
C ILE A 6 1.47 0.47 2.60
N GLU A 7 2.48 -0.34 2.83
CA GLU A 7 3.79 -0.27 2.18
C GLU A 7 3.98 -1.50 1.29
N VAL A 8 4.59 -1.28 0.14
CA VAL A 8 5.09 -2.33 -0.73
C VAL A 8 6.59 -2.15 -0.91
N ALA A 9 7.35 -3.16 -0.48
CA ALA A 9 8.80 -3.18 -0.53
C ALA A 9 9.30 -4.29 -1.47
N SER A 10 10.43 -4.06 -2.14
CA SER A 10 11.12 -5.13 -2.87
C SER A 10 11.61 -6.20 -1.91
N THR A 11 11.45 -7.47 -2.27
CA THR A 11 11.88 -8.62 -1.45
C THR A 11 13.38 -8.62 -1.17
N ASP A 12 14.18 -8.06 -2.07
CA ASP A 12 15.64 -8.00 -2.00
C ASP A 12 16.17 -6.62 -1.58
N GLY A 13 15.28 -5.64 -1.32
CA GLY A 13 15.66 -4.27 -0.98
C GLY A 13 16.29 -3.46 -2.11
N SER A 14 16.26 -3.94 -3.37
CA SER A 14 16.85 -3.24 -4.51
C SER A 14 16.09 -1.97 -4.93
N GLU A 15 14.79 -1.89 -4.63
CA GLU A 15 13.94 -0.75 -4.92
C GLU A 15 13.43 -0.10 -3.63
N PRO A 16 13.31 1.25 -3.59
CA PRO A 16 12.74 1.93 -2.45
C PRO A 16 11.27 1.53 -2.25
N PRO A 17 10.77 1.56 -0.99
CA PRO A 17 9.39 1.23 -0.71
C PRO A 17 8.44 2.24 -1.35
N LEU A 18 7.30 1.72 -1.80
CA LEU A 18 6.17 2.53 -2.24
C LEU A 18 5.03 2.40 -1.23
N TYR A 19 4.19 3.41 -1.17
CA TYR A 19 3.07 3.48 -0.25
C TYR A 19 1.76 3.61 -1.02
N PHE A 20 0.73 2.94 -0.53
CA PHE A 20 -0.56 2.94 -1.19
C PHE A 20 -1.20 4.33 -1.15
N LEU A 21 -1.59 4.83 -2.32
CA LEU A 21 -2.20 6.16 -2.49
C LEU A 21 -3.73 6.05 -2.66
N GLY A 22 -4.22 4.95 -3.22
CA GLY A 22 -5.63 4.73 -3.53
C GLY A 22 -5.77 3.97 -4.84
N TYR A 23 -6.95 4.02 -5.43
CA TYR A 23 -7.23 3.40 -6.73
C TYR A 23 -7.38 4.47 -7.80
N GLY A 24 -6.84 4.20 -8.98
CA GLY A 24 -7.08 4.97 -10.20
C GLY A 24 -8.18 4.28 -11.00
N ASP A 25 -9.17 5.07 -11.45
CA ASP A 25 -10.19 4.58 -12.36
C ASP A 25 -9.74 4.74 -13.81
N HIS A 26 -9.88 3.66 -14.57
CA HIS A 26 -9.67 3.60 -16.01
C HIS A 26 -10.93 3.07 -16.69
N ILE A 27 -11.01 3.21 -18.01
CA ILE A 27 -12.19 2.77 -18.79
C ILE A 27 -12.50 1.28 -18.59
N ASP A 28 -11.46 0.45 -18.40
CA ASP A 28 -11.58 -1.02 -18.31
C ASP A 28 -11.40 -1.59 -16.89
N GLY A 29 -11.35 -0.75 -15.86
CA GLY A 29 -11.21 -1.20 -14.47
C GLY A 29 -10.52 -0.21 -13.55
N TRP A 30 -10.11 -0.70 -12.39
CA TRP A 30 -9.38 0.06 -11.38
C TRP A 30 -8.01 -0.54 -11.15
N GLU A 31 -7.00 0.29 -10.89
CA GLU A 31 -5.66 -0.16 -10.54
C GLU A 31 -5.13 0.49 -9.25
N PRO A 32 -4.33 -0.23 -8.45
CA PRO A 32 -3.67 0.36 -7.29
C PRO A 32 -2.66 1.44 -7.68
N LEU A 33 -2.81 2.63 -7.11
CA LEU A 33 -1.86 3.72 -7.24
C LEU A 33 -0.90 3.75 -6.04
N TRP A 34 0.35 4.03 -6.35
CA TRP A 34 1.46 4.00 -5.39
C TRP A 34 2.21 5.33 -5.39
N THR A 35 2.77 5.71 -4.24
CA THR A 35 3.62 6.90 -4.10
C THR A 35 4.90 6.58 -3.35
N PRO A 36 6.05 7.17 -3.70
CA PRO A 36 7.27 7.04 -2.89
C PRO A 36 7.20 7.89 -1.61
N SER A 37 6.21 8.78 -1.48
CA SER A 37 6.09 9.68 -0.32
C SER A 37 5.14 9.10 0.72
N ARG A 38 5.70 8.60 1.82
CA ARG A 38 4.92 8.07 2.96
C ARG A 38 3.90 9.07 3.49
N ALA A 39 4.23 10.36 3.51
CA ALA A 39 3.35 11.42 4.00
C ALA A 39 2.11 11.65 3.10
N LYS A 40 2.19 11.27 1.82
CA LYS A 40 1.07 11.36 0.87
C LYS A 40 0.25 10.08 0.78
N ALA A 41 0.69 9.02 1.45
CA ALA A 41 -0.01 7.74 1.44
C ALA A 41 -1.39 7.87 2.07
N ARG A 42 -2.33 7.02 1.65
CA ARG A 42 -3.63 6.93 2.28
C ARG A 42 -3.49 6.35 3.69
N TRP A 43 -4.21 6.94 4.64
CA TRP A 43 -4.22 6.48 6.03
C TRP A 43 -5.43 5.60 6.28
N PHE A 44 -5.21 4.53 7.02
CA PHE A 44 -6.20 3.52 7.36
C PHE A 44 -6.31 3.37 8.87
N ASP A 45 -7.52 3.04 9.33
CA ASP A 45 -7.65 2.36 10.62
C ASP A 45 -7.19 0.90 10.52
N ALA A 46 -6.97 0.24 11.66
CA ALA A 46 -6.27 -1.05 11.69
C ALA A 46 -7.05 -2.19 11.02
N ASP A 47 -8.37 -2.19 11.17
CA ASP A 47 -9.29 -3.11 10.52
C ASP A 47 -9.40 -2.85 9.02
N GLU A 48 -9.49 -1.58 8.60
CA GLU A 48 -9.47 -1.20 7.19
C GLU A 48 -8.16 -1.64 6.50
N ALA A 49 -7.02 -1.45 7.17
CA ALA A 49 -5.71 -1.82 6.62
C ALA A 49 -5.59 -3.34 6.40
N GLU A 50 -6.16 -4.16 7.30
CA GLU A 50 -6.16 -5.62 7.15
C GLU A 50 -6.94 -6.07 5.92
N ILE A 51 -8.12 -5.48 5.70
CA ILE A 51 -8.96 -5.76 4.52
C ILE A 51 -8.23 -5.34 3.25
N GLU A 52 -7.67 -4.13 3.26
CA GLU A 52 -7.03 -3.54 2.09
C GLU A 52 -5.77 -4.32 1.66
N ILE A 53 -4.95 -4.80 2.61
CA ILE A 53 -3.81 -5.67 2.28
C ILE A 53 -4.25 -6.94 1.54
N ARG A 54 -5.36 -7.56 1.96
CA ARG A 54 -5.85 -8.79 1.33
C ARG A 54 -6.27 -8.54 -0.12
N LEU A 55 -6.89 -7.38 -0.38
CA LEU A 55 -7.25 -6.96 -1.73
C LEU A 55 -6.00 -6.69 -2.58
N LEU A 56 -5.05 -5.92 -2.04
CA LEU A 56 -3.83 -5.53 -2.76
C LEU A 56 -2.90 -6.72 -3.02
N ALA A 57 -2.85 -7.73 -2.16
CA ALA A 57 -2.01 -8.90 -2.34
C ALA A 57 -2.21 -9.61 -3.69
N SER A 58 -3.42 -9.58 -4.25
CA SER A 58 -3.73 -10.15 -5.56
C SER A 58 -3.15 -9.38 -6.75
N PHE A 59 -2.70 -8.13 -6.56
CA PHE A 59 -2.18 -7.24 -7.60
C PHE A 59 -0.66 -7.11 -7.59
N LEU A 60 0.03 -7.74 -6.64
CA LEU A 60 1.47 -7.53 -6.46
C LEU A 60 2.30 -8.46 -7.34
N GLU A 61 3.37 -7.89 -7.90
CA GLU A 61 4.42 -8.66 -8.54
C GLU A 61 5.11 -9.59 -7.53
N PRO A 62 5.56 -10.80 -7.93
CA PRO A 62 6.22 -11.75 -7.03
C PRO A 62 7.45 -11.23 -6.28
N ARG A 63 8.11 -10.20 -6.82
CA ARG A 63 9.30 -9.55 -6.23
C ARG A 63 8.97 -8.50 -5.17
N ARG A 64 7.69 -8.33 -4.82
CA ARG A 64 7.24 -7.32 -3.88
C ARG A 64 6.46 -7.94 -2.73
N THR A 65 6.64 -7.37 -1.55
CA THR A 65 5.91 -7.75 -0.33
C THR A 65 5.11 -6.57 0.15
N VAL A 66 3.87 -6.82 0.58
CA VAL A 66 3.00 -5.80 1.17
C VAL A 66 2.97 -5.94 2.68
N SER A 67 3.03 -4.81 3.38
CA SER A 67 2.98 -4.77 4.83
C SER A 67 2.23 -3.53 5.33
N VAL A 68 1.65 -3.63 6.52
CA VAL A 68 1.05 -2.51 7.22
C VAL A 68 2.10 -1.86 8.09
N GLN A 69 2.27 -0.55 7.97
CA GLN A 69 3.20 0.20 8.79
C GLN A 69 2.45 1.25 9.61
N PRO A 70 2.71 1.37 10.93
CA PRO A 70 2.06 2.37 11.74
C PRO A 70 2.53 3.79 11.38
N ILE A 71 1.65 4.77 11.52
CA ILE A 71 2.03 6.18 11.53
C ILE A 71 2.43 6.51 12.96
N ALA A 72 3.71 6.81 13.19
CA ALA A 72 4.14 7.46 14.41
C ALA A 72 3.73 8.92 14.30
N VAL A 73 2.67 9.30 15.03
CA VAL A 73 2.27 10.69 15.22
C VAL A 73 2.90 11.20 16.50
#